data_AF-A0A956LM05-F1
#
_entry.id   AF-A0A956LM05-F1
#
_cell.length_a   1.000
_cell.length_b   1.000
_cell.length_c   1.000
_cell.angle_alpha   90.00
_cell.angle_beta   90.00
_cell.angle_gamma   90.00
#
_symmetry.space_group_name_H-M   'P 1'
#
loop_
_entity.id
_entity.type
_entity.pdbx_description
1 polymer ?
#
loop_
_entity_poly.entity_id
_entity_poly.type
_entity_poly.pdbx_seq_one_letter_code
_entity_poly.pdbx_strand_id
1 'polypeptide(L)'
;MDLRAHLLALLAPHRVGDPLIPGVVIAGASTELGLRLKFEVDGQPLWVDVDPLSRVERYAARSERLAFGYRTEGERQSLDPQLGRRICEVTAALARANEGRVLAAVEEERVELPDRELRVRRVTTDALLERTGVGGVDFYTLSPYVGCLIGCRFCYAQSRLDPMRGVIRLPQVPWGSYVDVRVNAPEVLAAELRARARLPIKFCPIVSDPYQAIERRRGLTRRCLEVLAAVDDPPPVMVMTRSDLILRDLEVLRAIPQAWVGASIPTLDDEVRAHFEPRAASIPARLAMLRAFKAAGVRRGVVVQPML
;
A
#
# COMPACT_ATOMS: atom_id res chain seq x y z
N MET A 1 -11.94 13.68 0.87
CA MET A 1 -11.98 13.10 -0.47
C MET A 1 -11.86 11.60 -0.37
N ASP A 2 -12.91 10.89 -0.78
CA ASP A 2 -12.95 9.42 -0.83
C ASP A 2 -12.63 8.95 -2.27
N LEU A 3 -11.35 8.68 -2.51
CA LEU A 3 -10.88 8.23 -3.82
C LEU A 3 -11.41 6.86 -4.22
N ARG A 4 -11.79 6.03 -3.25
CA ARG A 4 -12.33 4.70 -3.53
C ARG A 4 -13.74 4.83 -4.13
N ALA A 5 -14.56 5.72 -3.56
CA ALA A 5 -15.86 6.05 -4.14
C ALA A 5 -15.74 6.64 -5.55
N HIS A 6 -14.79 7.55 -5.78
CA HIS A 6 -14.54 8.12 -7.11
C HIS A 6 -14.11 7.07 -8.13
N LEU A 7 -13.25 6.11 -7.76
CA LEU A 7 -12.89 4.99 -8.63
C LEU A 7 -14.10 4.14 -8.99
N LEU A 8 -14.92 3.76 -8.00
CA LEU A 8 -16.14 2.98 -8.25
C LEU A 8 -17.14 3.75 -9.12
N ALA A 9 -17.20 5.08 -9.00
CA ALA A 9 -18.06 5.92 -9.83
C ALA A 9 -17.69 5.91 -11.32
N LEU A 10 -16.47 5.49 -11.69
CA LEU A 10 -16.11 5.25 -13.10
C LEU A 10 -16.91 4.08 -13.72
N LEU A 11 -17.40 3.15 -12.89
CA LEU A 11 -18.13 1.97 -13.33
C LEU A 11 -19.66 2.16 -13.36
N ALA A 12 -20.16 3.36 -13.04
CA ALA A 12 -21.59 3.61 -13.02
C ALA A 12 -22.26 3.28 -14.37
N PRO A 13 -23.48 2.68 -14.37
CA PRO A 13 -24.37 2.49 -13.23
C PRO A 13 -24.06 1.28 -12.34
N HIS A 14 -23.06 0.45 -12.70
CA HIS A 14 -22.72 -0.74 -11.94
C HIS A 14 -22.13 -0.40 -10.56
N ARG A 15 -22.42 -1.25 -9.58
CA ARG A 15 -22.00 -1.14 -8.18
C ARG A 15 -21.22 -2.38 -7.76
N VAL A 16 -20.59 -2.31 -6.59
CA VAL A 16 -19.96 -3.48 -5.97
C VAL A 16 -21.02 -4.57 -5.78
N GLY A 17 -20.72 -5.78 -6.24
CA GLY A 17 -21.63 -6.92 -6.29
C GLY A 17 -22.29 -7.14 -7.65
N ASP A 18 -22.29 -6.14 -8.54
CA ASP A 18 -22.88 -6.28 -9.87
C ASP A 18 -21.92 -7.04 -10.81
N PRO A 19 -22.46 -7.80 -11.78
CA PRO A 19 -21.65 -8.38 -12.85
C PRO A 19 -21.14 -7.26 -13.78
N LEU A 20 -19.85 -7.30 -14.11
CA LEU A 20 -19.27 -6.47 -15.16
C LEU A 20 -19.49 -7.13 -16.54
N ILE A 21 -19.17 -8.42 -16.61
CA ILE A 21 -19.40 -9.33 -17.74
C ILE A 21 -19.69 -10.73 -17.16
N PRO A 22 -20.22 -11.70 -17.94
CA PRO A 22 -20.46 -13.05 -17.43
C PRO A 22 -19.23 -13.65 -16.75
N GLY A 23 -19.39 -14.14 -15.50
CA GLY A 23 -18.30 -14.71 -14.70
C GLY A 23 -17.39 -13.69 -13.99
N VAL A 24 -17.62 -12.39 -14.16
CA VAL A 24 -16.80 -11.33 -13.55
C VAL A 24 -17.67 -10.35 -12.75
N VAL A 25 -17.41 -10.25 -11.45
CA VAL A 25 -18.15 -9.39 -10.52
C VAL A 25 -17.28 -8.23 -10.05
N ILE A 26 -17.87 -7.05 -9.88
CA ILE A 26 -17.19 -5.90 -9.28
C ILE A 26 -17.06 -6.14 -7.77
N ALA A 27 -15.84 -6.30 -7.27
CA ALA A 27 -15.57 -6.63 -5.88
C ALA A 27 -15.17 -5.40 -5.03
N GLY A 28 -14.78 -4.30 -5.66
CA GLY A 28 -14.44 -3.06 -4.95
C GLY A 28 -13.40 -2.21 -5.66
N ALA A 29 -12.72 -1.37 -4.89
CA ALA A 29 -11.59 -0.57 -5.32
C ALA A 29 -10.60 -0.40 -4.17
N SER A 30 -9.33 -0.11 -4.50
CA SER A 30 -8.24 0.14 -3.57
C SER A 30 -7.44 1.37 -4.02
N THR A 31 -6.96 2.12 -3.05
CA THR A 31 -6.06 3.27 -3.25
C THR A 31 -4.71 3.05 -2.56
N GLU A 32 -4.51 1.85 -2.01
CA GLU A 32 -3.36 1.48 -1.20
C GLU A 32 -2.08 1.40 -2.00
N LEU A 33 -2.11 0.69 -3.14
CA LEU A 33 -0.95 0.45 -4.01
C LEU A 33 -1.08 1.17 -5.36
N GLY A 34 -1.73 2.33 -5.34
CA GLY A 34 -2.19 3.06 -6.52
C GLY A 34 -3.71 2.96 -6.68
N LEU A 35 -4.23 3.58 -7.73
CA LEU A 35 -5.66 3.59 -8.04
C LEU A 35 -6.05 2.27 -8.72
N ARG A 36 -6.80 1.39 -8.03
CA ARG A 36 -7.14 0.07 -8.54
C ARG A 36 -8.61 -0.26 -8.37
N LEU A 37 -9.21 -0.83 -9.40
CA LEU A 37 -10.51 -1.50 -9.34
C LEU A 37 -10.29 -2.99 -9.07
N LYS A 38 -11.11 -3.56 -8.19
CA LYS A 38 -11.09 -4.97 -7.82
C LYS A 38 -12.26 -5.68 -8.46
N PHE A 39 -11.97 -6.78 -9.13
CA PHE A 39 -12.93 -7.70 -9.68
C PHE A 39 -12.75 -9.09 -9.07
N GLU A 40 -13.80 -9.90 -9.12
CA GLU A 40 -13.76 -11.31 -8.80
C GLU A 40 -14.08 -12.10 -10.07
N VAL A 41 -13.21 -13.04 -10.42
CA VAL A 41 -13.31 -13.91 -11.59
C VAL A 41 -13.25 -15.34 -11.08
N ASP A 42 -14.36 -16.09 -11.18
CA ASP A 42 -14.47 -17.46 -10.67
C ASP A 42 -13.97 -17.63 -9.21
N GLY A 43 -14.31 -16.65 -8.35
CA GLY A 43 -13.90 -16.63 -6.94
C GLY A 43 -12.45 -16.17 -6.69
N GLN A 44 -11.71 -15.75 -7.72
CA GLN A 44 -10.35 -15.23 -7.61
C GLN A 44 -10.29 -13.72 -7.83
N PRO A 45 -9.46 -12.98 -7.06
CA PRO A 45 -9.33 -11.54 -7.22
C PRO A 45 -8.53 -11.19 -8.49
N LEU A 46 -9.04 -10.22 -9.24
CA LEU A 46 -8.32 -9.55 -10.33
C LEU A 46 -8.31 -8.04 -10.09
N TRP A 47 -7.15 -7.42 -10.31
CA TRP A 47 -6.99 -5.98 -10.16
C TRP A 47 -6.84 -5.31 -11.52
N VAL A 48 -7.50 -4.18 -11.71
CA VAL A 48 -7.27 -3.26 -12.83
C VAL A 48 -6.71 -1.96 -12.29
N ASP A 49 -5.46 -1.66 -12.62
CA ASP A 49 -4.83 -0.37 -12.37
C ASP A 49 -5.49 0.70 -13.24
N VAL A 50 -5.72 1.88 -12.67
CA VAL A 50 -6.29 3.06 -13.33
C VAL A 50 -5.26 4.19 -13.25
N ASP A 51 -4.65 4.53 -14.38
CA ASP A 51 -3.61 5.55 -14.45
C ASP A 51 -4.02 6.71 -15.36
N PRO A 52 -3.54 7.95 -15.14
CA PRO A 52 -3.63 9.00 -16.15
C PRO A 52 -2.97 8.54 -17.43
N LEU A 53 -3.67 8.64 -18.56
CA LEU A 53 -3.16 8.23 -19.87
C LEU A 53 -1.84 8.95 -20.22
N SER A 54 -1.65 10.18 -19.74
CA SER A 54 -0.43 10.96 -19.95
C SER A 54 0.81 10.46 -19.18
N ARG A 55 0.67 9.45 -18.31
CA ARG A 55 1.75 8.96 -17.43
C ARG A 55 2.19 7.52 -17.70
N VAL A 56 1.52 6.82 -18.62
CA VAL A 56 1.81 5.42 -18.91
C VAL A 56 1.93 5.18 -20.42
N GLU A 57 2.93 4.41 -20.81
CA GLU A 57 3.15 4.04 -22.22
C GLU A 57 2.46 2.73 -22.59
N ARG A 58 2.20 1.87 -21.61
CA ARG A 58 1.62 0.53 -21.81
C ARG A 58 0.34 0.39 -21.02
N TYR A 59 -0.71 -0.04 -21.69
CA TYR A 59 -2.03 -0.30 -21.11
C TYR A 59 -2.75 -1.37 -21.94
N ALA A 60 -3.73 -2.04 -21.33
CA ALA A 60 -4.58 -3.00 -22.01
C ALA A 60 -5.75 -2.30 -22.72
N ALA A 61 -6.30 -1.24 -22.12
CA ALA A 61 -7.36 -0.41 -22.68
C ALA A 61 -7.23 1.05 -22.21
N ARG A 62 -7.97 1.97 -22.82
CA ARG A 62 -8.00 3.39 -22.44
C ARG A 62 -9.35 4.05 -22.67
N SER A 63 -9.64 5.06 -21.87
CA SER A 63 -10.67 6.07 -22.12
C SER A 63 -10.04 7.28 -22.84
N GLU A 64 -10.59 8.49 -22.67
CA GLU A 64 -9.97 9.72 -23.17
C GLU A 64 -8.81 10.18 -22.30
N ARG A 65 -8.94 10.05 -20.97
CA ARG A 65 -7.96 10.57 -20.00
C ARG A 65 -7.31 9.51 -19.13
N LEU A 66 -7.84 8.29 -19.11
CA LEU A 66 -7.38 7.21 -18.25
C LEU A 66 -6.93 6.00 -19.07
N ALA A 67 -5.98 5.26 -18.50
CA ALA A 67 -5.43 4.02 -19.00
C ALA A 67 -5.71 2.90 -18.00
N PHE A 68 -5.97 1.71 -18.52
CA PHE A 68 -6.38 0.54 -17.73
C PHE A 68 -5.46 -0.65 -18.03
N GLY A 69 -4.87 -1.23 -16.99
CA GLY A 69 -4.04 -2.43 -17.08
C GLY A 69 -4.38 -3.43 -15.98
N TYR A 70 -4.51 -4.71 -16.31
CA TYR A 70 -4.84 -5.72 -15.32
C TYR A 70 -3.58 -6.35 -14.71
N ARG A 71 -3.71 -6.82 -13.47
CA ARG A 71 -2.75 -7.67 -12.78
C ARG A 71 -3.47 -8.82 -12.10
N THR A 72 -2.86 -10.00 -12.17
CA THR A 72 -3.21 -11.14 -11.33
C THR A 72 -2.32 -11.12 -10.09
N GLU A 73 -2.87 -11.47 -8.93
CA GLU A 73 -2.08 -11.72 -7.72
C GLU A 73 -1.84 -13.22 -7.55
N GLY A 74 -0.62 -13.59 -7.12
CA GLY A 74 -0.23 -14.98 -6.88
C GLY A 74 0.26 -15.75 -8.11
N GLU A 75 1.07 -16.78 -7.87
CA GLU A 75 1.57 -17.71 -8.90
C GLU A 75 0.49 -18.70 -9.40
N ARG A 76 -0.71 -18.69 -8.79
CA ARG A 76 -1.63 -19.82 -8.87
C ARG A 76 -2.49 -19.92 -10.14
N GLN A 77 -2.43 -18.98 -11.09
CA GLN A 77 -2.96 -19.23 -12.45
C GLN A 77 -2.61 -18.09 -13.41
N SER A 78 -2.24 -18.44 -14.64
CA SER A 78 -2.34 -17.51 -15.76
C SER A 78 -3.83 -17.29 -16.04
N LEU A 79 -4.38 -16.17 -15.58
CA LEU A 79 -5.66 -15.72 -16.12
C LEU A 79 -5.51 -15.58 -17.63
N ASP A 80 -6.51 -16.03 -18.40
CA ASP A 80 -6.51 -15.86 -19.86
C ASP A 80 -6.24 -14.39 -20.19
N PRO A 81 -5.14 -14.06 -20.89
CA PRO A 81 -4.82 -12.68 -21.23
C PRO A 81 -5.94 -11.97 -22.01
N GLN A 82 -6.74 -12.73 -22.77
CA GLN A 82 -7.89 -12.19 -23.49
C GLN A 82 -9.01 -11.78 -22.53
N LEU A 83 -9.26 -12.54 -21.48
CA LEU A 83 -10.22 -12.18 -20.44
C LEU A 83 -9.77 -10.92 -19.69
N GLY A 84 -8.50 -10.86 -19.26
CA GLY A 84 -7.95 -9.69 -18.58
C GLY A 84 -8.04 -8.42 -19.44
N ARG A 85 -7.73 -8.54 -20.74
CA ARG A 85 -7.90 -7.44 -21.70
C ARG A 85 -9.37 -7.03 -21.85
N ARG A 86 -10.29 -7.99 -21.97
CA ARG A 86 -11.73 -7.72 -22.11
C ARG A 86 -12.31 -6.99 -20.89
N ILE A 87 -11.89 -7.39 -19.69
CA ILE A 87 -12.26 -6.68 -18.45
C ILE A 87 -11.78 -5.22 -18.50
N CYS A 88 -10.55 -4.97 -18.96
CA CYS A 88 -10.03 -3.61 -19.13
C CYS A 88 -10.80 -2.82 -20.20
N GLU A 89 -11.16 -3.44 -21.33
CA GLU A 89 -11.91 -2.79 -22.41
C GLU A 89 -13.31 -2.37 -21.96
N VAL A 90 -14.05 -3.24 -21.26
CA VAL A 90 -15.37 -2.92 -20.71
C VAL A 90 -15.26 -1.84 -19.62
N THR A 91 -14.27 -1.95 -18.74
CA THR A 91 -13.98 -0.94 -17.72
C THR A 91 -13.70 0.42 -18.35
N ALA A 92 -12.89 0.47 -19.42
CA ALA A 92 -12.55 1.70 -20.12
C ALA A 92 -13.76 2.32 -20.83
N ALA A 93 -14.68 1.50 -21.36
CA ALA A 93 -15.90 1.98 -21.99
C ALA A 93 -16.85 2.63 -20.96
N LEU A 94 -17.04 2.00 -19.80
CA LEU A 94 -17.80 2.58 -18.69
C LEU A 94 -17.13 3.86 -18.16
N ALA A 95 -15.81 3.83 -17.97
CA ALA A 95 -15.06 4.99 -17.51
C ALA A 95 -15.17 6.16 -18.49
N ARG A 96 -15.15 5.94 -19.81
CA ARG A 96 -15.33 7.00 -20.81
C ARG A 96 -16.65 7.77 -20.64
N ALA A 97 -17.73 7.08 -20.26
CA ALA A 97 -19.02 7.72 -20.00
C ALA A 97 -19.05 8.54 -18.70
N ASN A 98 -18.15 8.25 -17.75
CA ASN A 98 -18.20 8.79 -16.38
C ASN A 98 -17.01 9.70 -16.03
N GLU A 99 -15.88 9.58 -16.72
CA GLU A 99 -14.60 10.17 -16.29
C GLU A 99 -14.63 11.69 -16.22
N GLY A 100 -15.37 12.36 -17.11
CA GLY A 100 -15.52 13.82 -17.06
C GLY A 100 -16.11 14.29 -15.73
N ARG A 101 -17.21 13.64 -15.29
CA ARG A 101 -17.89 13.94 -14.03
C ARG A 101 -17.04 13.55 -12.82
N VAL A 102 -16.43 12.36 -12.84
CA VAL A 102 -15.60 11.86 -11.74
C VAL A 102 -14.39 12.76 -11.53
N LEU A 103 -13.67 13.11 -12.61
CA LEU A 103 -12.50 14.00 -12.51
C LEU A 103 -12.88 15.42 -12.09
N ALA A 104 -14.07 15.91 -12.44
CA ALA A 104 -14.58 17.19 -11.95
C ALA A 104 -14.88 17.15 -10.44
N ALA A 105 -15.53 16.09 -9.96
CA ALA A 105 -15.81 15.92 -8.52
C ALA A 105 -14.51 15.83 -7.70
N VAL A 106 -13.50 15.12 -8.21
CA VAL A 106 -12.16 15.08 -7.59
C VAL A 106 -11.53 16.49 -7.52
N GLU A 107 -11.76 17.34 -8.52
CA GLU A 107 -11.27 18.73 -8.52
C GLU A 107 -12.02 19.60 -7.50
N GLU A 108 -13.33 19.45 -7.37
CA GLU A 108 -14.14 20.20 -6.40
C GLU A 108 -13.81 19.81 -4.95
N GLU A 109 -13.50 18.54 -4.69
CA GLU A 109 -13.06 18.05 -3.38
C GLU A 109 -11.59 18.36 -3.06
N ARG A 110 -10.88 19.02 -3.99
CA ARG A 110 -9.47 19.35 -3.83
C ARG A 110 -9.29 20.37 -2.72
N VAL A 111 -8.41 20.03 -1.78
CA VAL A 111 -8.07 20.94 -0.68
C VAL A 111 -6.87 21.78 -1.08
N GLU A 112 -7.03 23.10 -1.13
CA GLU A 112 -5.92 24.04 -1.22
C GLU A 112 -5.29 24.21 0.17
N LEU A 113 -4.07 23.69 0.35
CA LEU A 113 -3.29 23.81 1.58
C LEU A 113 -1.90 24.40 1.29
N PRO A 114 -1.22 25.00 2.27
CA PRO A 114 0.18 25.37 2.14
C PRO A 114 1.07 24.17 1.78
N ASP A 115 2.17 24.37 1.03
CA ASP A 115 3.05 23.29 0.54
C ASP A 115 3.50 22.33 1.66
N ARG A 116 3.78 22.87 2.85
CA ARG A 116 4.17 22.06 4.03
C ARG A 116 3.08 21.08 4.47
N GLU A 117 1.82 21.48 4.40
CA GLU A 117 0.67 20.64 4.75
C GLU A 117 0.33 19.66 3.62
N LEU A 118 0.65 20.00 2.37
CA LEU A 118 0.54 19.08 1.23
C LEU A 118 1.62 17.98 1.24
N ARG A 119 2.75 18.22 1.91
CA ARG A 119 3.80 17.21 2.13
C ARG A 119 3.47 16.25 3.27
N VAL A 120 2.84 16.71 4.35
CA VAL A 120 2.42 15.85 5.47
C VAL A 120 0.93 15.99 5.68
N ARG A 121 0.16 15.17 4.97
CA ARG A 121 -1.31 15.23 5.01
C ARG A 121 -1.84 14.28 6.07
N ARG A 122 -2.88 14.70 6.77
CA ARG A 122 -3.67 13.80 7.62
C ARG A 122 -4.86 13.33 6.80
N VAL A 123 -5.04 12.03 6.70
CA VAL A 123 -6.12 11.40 5.94
C VAL A 123 -6.80 10.35 6.80
N THR A 124 -8.03 10.00 6.46
CA THR A 124 -8.75 8.85 7.00
C THR A 124 -8.81 7.75 5.95
N THR A 125 -8.99 6.50 6.39
CA THR A 125 -9.26 5.36 5.51
C THR A 125 -10.40 4.52 6.08
N ASP A 126 -11.11 3.79 5.22
CA ASP A 126 -12.19 2.87 5.63
C ASP A 126 -11.73 1.41 5.62
N ALA A 127 -10.56 1.14 5.03
CA ALA A 127 -9.91 -0.16 5.04
C ALA A 127 -8.40 0.03 5.23
N LEU A 128 -7.79 -0.83 6.04
CA LEU A 128 -6.34 -0.79 6.29
C LEU A 128 -5.66 -2.10 5.87
N LEU A 129 -6.37 -3.23 6.03
CA LEU A 129 -5.90 -4.55 5.61
C LEU A 129 -6.21 -4.80 4.15
N GLU A 130 -5.17 -4.97 3.34
CA GLU A 130 -5.29 -5.37 1.94
C GLU A 130 -4.78 -6.79 1.72
N ARG A 131 -5.67 -7.71 1.31
CA ARG A 131 -5.31 -9.11 1.06
C ARG A 131 -4.48 -9.18 -0.22
N THR A 132 -3.38 -9.90 -0.14
CA THR A 132 -2.49 -10.22 -1.27
C THR A 132 -1.94 -11.64 -1.06
N GLY A 133 -1.13 -12.15 -1.99
CA GLY A 133 -0.52 -13.47 -1.84
C GLY A 133 0.67 -13.69 -2.76
N VAL A 134 1.64 -14.49 -2.27
CA VAL A 134 2.86 -14.89 -3.01
C VAL A 134 3.14 -16.34 -2.70
N GLY A 135 3.52 -17.14 -3.70
CA GLY A 135 3.89 -18.56 -3.50
C GLY A 135 2.77 -19.42 -2.90
N GLY A 136 1.50 -19.09 -3.18
CA GLY A 136 0.34 -19.79 -2.62
C GLY A 136 0.03 -19.49 -1.15
N VAL A 137 0.66 -18.47 -0.56
CA VAL A 137 0.38 -18.00 0.80
C VAL A 137 -0.31 -16.64 0.74
N ASP A 138 -1.52 -16.57 1.30
CA ASP A 138 -2.26 -15.32 1.45
C ASP A 138 -1.90 -14.60 2.75
N PHE A 139 -1.81 -13.28 2.67
CA PHE A 139 -1.57 -12.42 3.83
C PHE A 139 -2.20 -11.03 3.60
N TYR A 140 -2.38 -10.28 4.69
CA TYR A 140 -2.71 -8.87 4.60
C TYR A 140 -1.45 -8.03 4.59
N THR A 141 -1.43 -6.98 3.79
CA THR A 141 -0.52 -5.85 3.99
C THR A 141 -1.21 -4.74 4.76
N LEU A 142 -0.43 -3.99 5.54
CA LEU A 142 -0.92 -2.93 6.42
C LEU A 142 0.04 -1.74 6.38
N SER A 143 -0.48 -0.56 6.00
CA SER A 143 0.26 0.70 6.07
C SER A 143 -0.50 1.76 6.87
N PRO A 144 0.04 2.26 8.00
CA PRO A 144 -0.48 3.49 8.62
C PRO A 144 -0.09 4.76 7.83
N TYR A 145 0.86 4.63 6.89
CA TYR A 145 1.44 5.73 6.13
C TYR A 145 1.44 5.43 4.63
N VAL A 146 1.24 6.44 3.79
CA VAL A 146 1.37 6.33 2.32
C VAL A 146 2.38 7.35 1.83
N GLY A 147 3.37 6.92 1.06
CA GLY A 147 4.58 7.71 0.84
C GLY A 147 5.58 7.50 1.97
N CYS A 148 6.85 7.77 1.70
CA CYS A 148 7.93 7.38 2.59
C CYS A 148 8.98 8.47 2.69
N LEU A 149 9.15 9.05 3.88
CA LEU A 149 10.16 10.07 4.14
C LEU A 149 11.59 9.53 4.20
N ILE A 150 11.81 8.20 4.08
CA ILE A 150 13.17 7.67 3.87
C ILE A 150 13.70 8.11 2.50
N GLY A 151 12.85 8.02 1.46
CA GLY A 151 13.19 8.49 0.12
C GLY A 151 14.30 7.68 -0.57
N CYS A 152 14.24 6.35 -0.50
CA CYS A 152 15.21 5.51 -1.22
C CYS A 152 15.14 5.80 -2.72
N ARG A 153 16.28 6.04 -3.37
CA ARG A 153 16.35 6.44 -4.79
C ARG A 153 15.90 5.35 -5.76
N PHE A 154 16.04 4.08 -5.37
CA PHE A 154 15.60 2.91 -6.15
C PHE A 154 14.15 2.51 -5.87
N CYS A 155 13.40 3.27 -5.06
CA CYS A 155 12.12 2.80 -4.55
C CYS A 155 11.05 2.73 -5.64
N TYR A 156 10.52 1.53 -5.87
CA TYR A 156 9.40 1.32 -6.79
C TYR A 156 8.08 1.96 -6.31
N ALA A 157 7.97 2.35 -5.04
CA ALA A 157 6.77 3.00 -4.50
C ALA A 157 6.47 4.32 -5.22
N GLN A 158 7.51 5.02 -5.68
CA GLN A 158 7.38 6.29 -6.38
C GLN A 158 6.50 6.14 -7.64
N SER A 159 6.77 5.14 -8.48
CA SER A 159 6.00 4.93 -9.71
C SER A 159 4.55 4.52 -9.45
N ARG A 160 4.24 3.99 -8.26
CA ARG A 160 2.87 3.64 -7.83
C ARG A 160 2.10 4.85 -7.30
N LEU A 161 2.78 5.72 -6.56
CA LEU A 161 2.13 6.83 -5.85
C LEU A 161 2.06 8.10 -6.67
N ASP A 162 3.02 8.35 -7.57
CA ASP A 162 3.04 9.55 -8.40
C ASP A 162 1.81 9.69 -9.32
N PRO A 163 1.29 8.63 -9.97
CA PRO A 163 0.04 8.69 -10.73
C PRO A 163 -1.15 9.07 -9.86
N MET A 164 -1.32 8.39 -8.72
CA MET A 164 -2.39 8.67 -7.76
C MET A 164 -2.35 10.13 -7.31
N ARG A 165 -1.17 10.63 -6.89
CA ARG A 165 -0.96 12.02 -6.48
C ARG A 165 -1.27 13.02 -7.60
N GLY A 166 -0.97 12.65 -8.85
CA GLY A 166 -1.31 13.45 -10.03
C GLY A 166 -2.81 13.54 -10.28
N VAL A 167 -3.55 12.43 -10.15
CA VAL A 167 -5.02 12.41 -10.28
C VAL A 167 -5.66 13.34 -9.26
N ILE A 168 -5.16 13.35 -8.03
CA ILE A 168 -5.65 14.24 -6.98
C ILE A 168 -4.98 15.61 -6.96
N ARG A 169 -4.27 15.95 -8.04
CA ARG A 169 -3.57 17.22 -8.28
C ARG A 169 -2.76 17.74 -7.09
N LEU A 170 -2.13 16.83 -6.37
CA LEU A 170 -1.13 17.21 -5.38
C LEU A 170 0.13 17.71 -6.09
N PRO A 171 0.84 18.67 -5.48
CA PRO A 171 2.13 19.11 -5.98
C PRO A 171 3.05 17.91 -6.21
N GLN A 172 3.66 17.91 -7.39
CA GLN A 172 4.72 16.96 -7.72
C GLN A 172 5.96 17.41 -6.95
N VAL A 173 6.17 16.78 -5.81
CA VAL A 173 7.32 17.04 -4.94
C VAL A 173 8.27 15.84 -5.00
N PRO A 174 9.58 16.04 -4.75
CA PRO A 174 10.54 14.95 -4.82
C PRO A 174 10.16 13.75 -3.94
N TRP A 175 10.42 12.54 -4.42
CA TRP A 175 10.30 11.34 -3.59
C TRP A 175 11.09 11.48 -2.29
N GLY A 176 10.54 10.99 -1.19
CA GLY A 176 11.15 11.20 0.13
C GLY A 176 10.76 12.49 0.83
N SER A 177 9.90 13.32 0.23
CA SER A 177 9.49 14.60 0.81
C SER A 177 8.01 14.72 1.15
N TYR A 178 7.25 13.61 1.05
CA TYR A 178 5.84 13.57 1.42
C TYR A 178 5.43 12.28 2.12
N VAL A 179 4.35 12.36 2.89
CA VAL A 179 3.65 11.23 3.51
C VAL A 179 2.20 11.61 3.84
N ASP A 180 1.26 10.75 3.48
CA ASP A 180 -0.11 10.79 4.02
C ASP A 180 -0.16 9.91 5.27
N VAL A 181 -0.72 10.48 6.34
CA VAL A 181 -0.82 9.88 7.67
C VAL A 181 -2.26 9.45 7.90
N ARG A 182 -2.52 8.14 7.98
CA ARG A 182 -3.87 7.58 8.21
C ARG A 182 -4.20 7.64 9.69
N VAL A 183 -4.80 8.76 10.11
CA VAL A 183 -4.95 9.09 11.54
C VAL A 183 -5.85 8.11 12.29
N ASN A 184 -6.75 7.43 11.58
CA ASN A 184 -7.69 6.44 12.11
C ASN A 184 -7.25 4.98 11.90
N ALA A 185 -5.99 4.74 11.52
CA ALA A 185 -5.50 3.39 11.20
C ALA A 185 -5.70 2.37 12.34
N PRO A 186 -5.38 2.67 13.62
CA PRO A 186 -5.59 1.72 14.71
C PRO A 186 -7.07 1.32 14.91
N GLU A 187 -7.97 2.29 14.76
CA GLU A 187 -9.42 2.09 14.93
C GLU A 187 -9.98 1.20 13.81
N VAL A 188 -9.58 1.47 12.56
CA VAL A 188 -9.96 0.66 11.40
C VAL A 188 -9.40 -0.77 11.52
N LEU A 189 -8.13 -0.90 11.92
CA LEU A 189 -7.51 -2.21 12.13
C LEU A 189 -8.30 -3.04 13.15
N ALA A 190 -8.67 -2.45 14.28
CA ALA A 190 -9.42 -3.15 15.32
C ALA A 190 -10.79 -3.62 14.81
N ALA A 191 -11.47 -2.83 13.97
CA ALA A 191 -12.72 -3.24 13.34
C ALA A 191 -12.51 -4.39 12.34
N GLU A 192 -11.48 -4.29 11.49
CA GLU A 192 -11.20 -5.29 10.45
C GLU A 192 -10.75 -6.64 11.04
N LEU A 193 -10.00 -6.65 12.14
CA LEU A 193 -9.60 -7.89 12.82
C LEU A 193 -10.79 -8.68 13.37
N ARG A 194 -11.91 -8.03 13.67
CA ARG A 194 -13.15 -8.69 14.14
C ARG A 194 -14.00 -9.23 12.99
N ALA A 195 -13.92 -8.59 11.82
CA ALA A 195 -14.82 -8.86 10.70
C ALA A 195 -14.19 -9.73 9.60
N ARG A 196 -12.86 -9.86 9.57
CA ARG A 196 -12.14 -10.53 8.48
C ARG A 196 -11.48 -11.83 8.94
N ALA A 197 -11.19 -12.69 7.97
CA ALA A 197 -10.47 -13.94 8.21
C ALA A 197 -9.10 -13.68 8.84
N ARG A 198 -8.66 -14.57 9.72
CA ARG A 198 -7.34 -14.49 10.34
C ARG A 198 -6.26 -14.95 9.36
N LEU A 199 -5.54 -13.99 8.77
CA LEU A 199 -4.38 -14.23 7.90
C LEU A 199 -3.14 -13.51 8.46
N PRO A 200 -1.92 -13.96 8.13
CA PRO A 200 -0.70 -13.23 8.48
C PRO A 200 -0.76 -11.77 8.05
N ILE A 201 -0.17 -10.86 8.82
CA ILE A 201 -0.16 -9.43 8.55
C ILE A 201 1.28 -8.94 8.35
N LYS A 202 1.54 -8.25 7.25
CA LYS A 202 2.83 -7.66 6.91
C LYS A 202 2.76 -6.13 6.94
N PHE A 203 3.52 -5.53 7.85
CA PHE A 203 3.88 -4.12 7.87
C PHE A 203 5.03 -3.87 6.88
N CYS A 204 5.06 -2.68 6.28
CA CYS A 204 5.84 -2.32 5.08
C CYS A 204 5.25 -2.89 3.78
N PRO A 205 4.06 -2.41 3.37
CA PRO A 205 3.58 -2.60 2.01
C PRO A 205 4.49 -1.89 1.01
N ILE A 206 4.19 -2.13 -0.26
CA ILE A 206 4.85 -1.52 -1.43
C ILE A 206 4.96 0.02 -1.36
N VAL A 207 4.19 0.70 -0.51
CA VAL A 207 4.02 2.17 -0.52
C VAL A 207 4.64 2.95 0.64
N SER A 208 5.14 2.30 1.69
CA SER A 208 5.76 3.03 2.81
C SER A 208 6.60 2.14 3.74
N ASP A 209 7.50 2.77 4.49
CA ASP A 209 8.15 2.17 5.66
C ASP A 209 7.38 2.57 6.94
N PRO A 210 7.03 1.62 7.82
CA PRO A 210 6.24 1.89 9.02
C PRO A 210 6.99 2.70 10.10
N TYR A 211 8.33 2.78 10.03
CA TYR A 211 9.19 3.43 11.03
C TYR A 211 10.02 4.59 10.47
N GLN A 212 9.49 5.28 9.45
CA GLN A 212 10.02 6.57 9.01
C GLN A 212 10.00 7.62 10.13
N ALA A 213 10.79 8.70 10.01
CA ALA A 213 11.01 9.68 11.07
C ALA A 213 9.72 10.26 11.71
N ILE A 214 8.64 10.41 10.94
CA ILE A 214 7.36 10.91 11.45
C ILE A 214 6.70 9.98 12.49
N GLU A 215 6.99 8.68 12.46
CA GLU A 215 6.51 7.68 13.42
C GLU A 215 6.98 7.97 14.85
N ARG A 216 8.10 8.69 15.03
CA ARG A 216 8.55 9.14 16.36
C ARG A 216 7.52 10.02 17.06
N ARG A 217 6.77 10.81 16.30
CA ARG A 217 5.75 11.74 16.82
C ARG A 217 4.33 11.19 16.73
N ARG A 218 4.05 10.40 15.69
CA ARG A 218 2.69 9.92 15.39
C ARG A 218 2.34 8.62 16.10
N GLY A 219 3.30 7.71 16.28
CA GLY A 219 3.08 6.46 17.01
C GLY A 219 2.01 5.54 16.39
N LEU A 220 1.66 5.70 15.10
CA LEU A 220 0.54 4.95 14.51
C LEU A 220 0.91 3.49 14.29
N THR A 221 2.14 3.20 13.84
CA THR A 221 2.60 1.82 13.75
C THR A 221 2.57 1.16 15.13
N ARG A 222 3.08 1.85 16.16
CA ARG A 222 3.00 1.34 17.54
C ARG A 222 1.57 1.05 17.98
N ARG A 223 0.66 1.99 17.79
CA ARG A 223 -0.77 1.82 18.16
C ARG A 223 -1.42 0.65 17.41
N CYS A 224 -1.08 0.45 16.13
CA CYS A 224 -1.52 -0.74 15.38
C CYS A 224 -0.95 -2.05 15.96
N LEU A 225 0.31 -2.06 16.40
CA LEU A 225 0.91 -3.21 17.06
C LEU A 225 0.28 -3.47 18.44
N GLU A 226 -0.05 -2.43 19.19
CA GLU A 226 -0.77 -2.54 20.47
C GLU A 226 -2.17 -3.14 20.28
N VAL A 227 -2.88 -2.73 19.21
CA VAL A 227 -4.17 -3.34 18.82
C VAL A 227 -4.00 -4.83 18.53
N LEU A 228 -2.95 -5.22 17.81
CA LEU A 228 -2.66 -6.63 17.52
C LEU A 228 -2.28 -7.42 18.78
N ALA A 229 -1.47 -6.85 19.67
CA ALA A 229 -1.07 -7.48 20.91
C ALA A 229 -2.23 -7.67 21.91
N ALA A 230 -3.29 -6.88 21.79
CA ALA A 230 -4.49 -6.99 22.61
C ALA A 230 -5.51 -8.04 22.12
N VAL A 231 -5.24 -8.72 21.00
CA VAL A 231 -6.07 -9.83 20.52
C VAL A 231 -5.65 -11.12 21.20
N ASP A 232 -6.60 -11.94 21.65
CA ASP A 232 -6.32 -13.21 22.36
C ASP A 232 -5.51 -14.21 21.50
N ASP A 233 -5.86 -14.35 20.21
CA ASP A 233 -5.11 -15.16 19.22
C ASP A 233 -4.72 -14.30 18.00
N PRO A 234 -3.67 -13.46 18.11
CA PRO A 234 -3.30 -12.57 17.04
C PRO A 234 -2.78 -13.36 15.83
N PRO A 235 -2.99 -12.89 14.59
CA PRO A 235 -2.35 -13.48 13.44
C PRO A 235 -0.82 -13.34 13.53
N PRO A 236 -0.05 -14.14 12.76
CA PRO A 236 1.37 -13.89 12.59
C PRO A 236 1.62 -12.46 12.07
N VAL A 237 2.55 -11.73 12.68
CA VAL A 237 2.84 -10.34 12.31
C VAL A 237 4.27 -10.25 11.82
N MET A 238 4.46 -9.68 10.64
CA MET A 238 5.75 -9.40 10.03
C MET A 238 5.95 -7.89 9.94
N VAL A 239 7.07 -7.38 10.46
CA VAL A 239 7.43 -5.97 10.31
C VAL A 239 8.79 -5.84 9.65
N MET A 240 8.81 -5.35 8.42
CA MET A 240 10.03 -5.01 7.70
C MET A 240 10.29 -3.51 7.82
N THR A 241 11.55 -3.11 8.03
CA THR A 241 11.90 -1.68 8.06
C THR A 241 13.36 -1.44 7.69
N ARG A 242 13.68 -0.18 7.39
CA ARG A 242 15.03 0.37 7.24
C ARG A 242 15.44 1.27 8.42
N SER A 243 14.63 1.35 9.46
CA SER A 243 14.89 2.15 10.67
C SER A 243 15.07 1.28 11.91
N ASP A 244 15.97 1.69 12.79
CA ASP A 244 16.16 1.15 14.13
C ASP A 244 15.10 1.65 15.15
N LEU A 245 14.22 2.58 14.75
CA LEU A 245 13.16 3.11 15.61
C LEU A 245 12.20 2.03 16.12
N ILE A 246 12.06 0.92 15.39
CA ILE A 246 11.30 -0.26 15.81
C ILE A 246 11.73 -0.83 17.17
N LEU A 247 12.97 -0.56 17.63
CA LEU A 247 13.43 -0.96 18.96
C LEU A 247 12.59 -0.36 20.09
N ARG A 248 11.97 0.81 19.89
CA ARG A 248 11.03 1.43 20.83
C ARG A 248 9.85 0.49 21.15
N ASP A 249 9.47 -0.34 20.19
CA ASP A 249 8.26 -1.16 20.24
C ASP A 249 8.60 -2.64 20.46
N LEU A 250 9.83 -2.94 20.93
CA LEU A 250 10.31 -4.29 21.17
C LEU A 250 9.40 -5.08 22.13
N GLU A 251 8.99 -4.49 23.25
CA GLU A 251 8.12 -5.18 24.21
C GLU A 251 6.71 -5.43 23.65
N VAL A 252 6.18 -4.52 22.82
CA VAL A 252 4.89 -4.73 22.15
C VAL A 252 4.99 -5.88 21.14
N LEU A 253 6.07 -5.92 20.36
CA LEU A 253 6.32 -7.00 19.39
C LEU A 253 6.57 -8.34 20.10
N ARG A 254 7.23 -8.33 21.25
CA ARG A 254 7.46 -9.53 22.06
C ARG A 254 6.18 -10.13 22.62
N ALA A 255 5.17 -9.29 22.89
CA ALA A 255 3.85 -9.75 23.34
C ALA A 255 3.03 -10.45 22.23
N ILE A 256 3.44 -10.33 20.96
CA ILE A 256 2.78 -11.01 19.83
C ILE A 256 3.52 -12.33 19.55
N PRO A 257 2.92 -13.51 19.84
CA PRO A 257 3.64 -14.79 19.85
C PRO A 257 4.34 -15.15 18.53
N GLN A 258 3.75 -14.75 17.41
CA GLN A 258 4.26 -15.02 16.05
C GLN A 258 4.77 -13.76 15.35
N ALA A 259 5.31 -12.80 16.13
CA ALA A 259 5.98 -11.64 15.56
C ALA A 259 7.31 -12.01 14.88
N TRP A 260 7.53 -11.42 13.71
CA TRP A 260 8.76 -11.48 12.95
C TRP A 260 9.18 -10.07 12.54
N VAL A 261 10.40 -9.69 12.87
CA VAL A 261 10.97 -8.41 12.44
C VAL A 261 12.02 -8.63 11.35
N GLY A 262 12.20 -7.66 10.47
CA GLY A 262 13.28 -7.71 9.51
C GLY A 262 13.83 -6.35 9.13
N ALA A 263 15.10 -6.37 8.74
CA ALA A 263 15.77 -5.21 8.16
C ALA A 263 16.03 -5.45 6.68
N SER A 264 15.80 -4.44 5.84
CA SER A 264 16.40 -4.44 4.50
C SER A 264 17.89 -4.09 4.62
N ILE A 265 18.77 -4.92 4.07
CA ILE A 265 20.22 -4.70 4.02
C ILE A 265 20.64 -4.94 2.56
N PRO A 266 20.57 -3.90 1.70
CA PRO A 266 20.83 -4.04 0.27
C PRO A 266 22.32 -4.19 -0.08
N THR A 267 23.19 -3.74 0.83
CA THR A 267 24.65 -3.76 0.73
C THR A 267 25.24 -3.76 2.13
N LEU A 268 26.52 -4.12 2.26
CA LEU A 268 27.30 -3.97 3.50
C LEU A 268 28.13 -2.68 3.53
N ASP A 269 28.21 -1.97 2.40
CA ASP A 269 28.87 -0.67 2.31
C ASP A 269 27.90 0.45 2.75
N ASP A 270 28.21 1.08 3.88
CA ASP A 270 27.34 2.11 4.45
C ASP A 270 27.40 3.43 3.66
N GLU A 271 28.44 3.69 2.86
CA GLU A 271 28.53 4.83 1.95
C GLU A 271 27.59 4.63 0.76
N VAL A 272 27.60 3.43 0.15
CA VAL A 272 26.64 3.05 -0.90
C VAL A 272 25.21 3.15 -0.37
N ARG A 273 24.95 2.61 0.83
CA ARG A 273 23.65 2.76 1.50
C ARG A 273 23.29 4.23 1.72
N ALA A 274 24.22 5.09 2.13
CA ALA A 274 23.95 6.53 2.32
C ALA A 274 23.54 7.23 1.03
N HIS A 275 24.17 6.86 -0.07
CA HIS A 275 23.84 7.40 -1.38
C HIS A 275 22.39 7.06 -1.76
N PHE A 276 21.99 5.80 -1.64
CA PHE A 276 20.68 5.33 -2.10
C PHE A 276 19.54 5.45 -1.09
N GLU A 277 19.82 5.38 0.22
CA GLU A 277 18.85 5.39 1.32
C GLU A 277 19.17 6.52 2.32
N PRO A 278 19.04 7.80 1.92
CA PRO A 278 19.69 8.94 2.59
C PRO A 278 19.19 9.22 4.02
N ARG A 279 18.00 8.75 4.38
CA ARG A 279 17.38 8.97 5.69
C ARG A 279 17.03 7.68 6.43
N ALA A 280 17.57 6.55 5.97
CA ALA A 280 17.45 5.27 6.64
C ALA A 280 18.51 5.12 7.74
N ALA A 281 18.32 4.17 8.67
CA ALA A 281 19.36 3.83 9.65
C ALA A 281 20.59 3.24 8.93
N SER A 282 21.78 3.40 9.51
CA SER A 282 23.01 2.80 8.97
C SER A 282 22.95 1.27 9.01
N ILE A 283 23.75 0.60 8.20
CA ILE A 283 23.87 -0.86 8.21
C ILE A 283 24.28 -1.37 9.60
N PRO A 284 25.29 -0.80 10.30
CA PRO A 284 25.59 -1.17 11.68
C PRO A 284 24.40 -1.03 12.64
N ALA A 285 23.60 0.04 12.52
CA ALA A 285 22.42 0.24 13.36
C ALA A 285 21.34 -0.83 13.09
N ARG A 286 21.10 -1.19 11.82
CA ARG A 286 20.17 -2.28 11.47
C ARG A 286 20.63 -3.63 12.01
N LEU A 287 21.94 -3.91 11.95
CA LEU A 287 22.50 -5.14 12.52
C LEU A 287 22.41 -5.15 14.05
N ALA A 288 22.68 -4.03 14.71
CA ALA A 288 22.51 -3.89 16.16
C ALA A 288 21.05 -4.09 16.58
N MET A 289 20.11 -3.51 15.83
CA MET A 289 18.68 -3.73 16.01
C MET A 289 18.32 -5.22 15.94
N LEU A 290 18.77 -5.94 14.91
CA LEU A 290 18.51 -7.37 14.77
C LEU A 290 19.12 -8.20 15.91
N ARG A 291 20.27 -7.79 16.46
CA ARG A 291 20.87 -8.41 17.65
C ARG A 291 20.00 -8.20 18.89
N ALA A 292 19.44 -7.01 19.09
CA ALA A 292 18.53 -6.74 20.21
C ALA A 292 17.26 -7.60 20.13
N PHE A 293 16.64 -7.72 18.96
CA PHE A 293 15.49 -8.61 18.79
C PHE A 293 15.84 -10.09 18.97
N LYS A 294 17.04 -10.52 18.54
CA LYS A 294 17.55 -11.87 18.83
C LYS A 294 17.66 -12.10 20.34
N ALA A 295 18.21 -11.14 21.09
CA ALA A 295 18.35 -11.25 22.54
C ALA A 295 16.99 -11.29 23.27
N ALA A 296 15.97 -10.62 22.72
CA ALA A 296 14.60 -10.65 23.22
C ALA A 296 13.79 -11.90 22.83
N GLY A 297 14.36 -12.83 22.07
CA GLY A 297 13.68 -14.04 21.60
C GLY A 297 12.69 -13.81 20.45
N VAL A 298 12.68 -12.64 19.83
CA VAL A 298 11.78 -12.31 18.72
C VAL A 298 12.37 -12.84 17.41
N ARG A 299 11.53 -13.47 16.57
CA ARG A 299 11.96 -13.96 15.26
C ARG A 299 12.42 -12.77 14.43
N ARG A 300 13.52 -12.94 13.70
CA ARG A 300 14.23 -11.87 12.99
C ARG A 300 14.82 -12.35 11.69
N GLY A 301 14.96 -11.46 10.71
CA GLY A 301 15.62 -11.77 9.43
C GLY A 301 16.15 -10.54 8.70
N VAL A 302 16.82 -10.81 7.58
CA VAL A 302 17.36 -9.80 6.68
C VAL A 302 16.73 -10.00 5.31
N VAL A 303 16.42 -8.90 4.64
CA VAL A 303 16.05 -8.89 3.23
C VAL A 303 17.15 -8.18 2.46
N VAL A 304 17.80 -8.91 1.55
CA VAL A 304 18.83 -8.36 0.67
C VAL A 304 18.18 -7.92 -0.63
N GLN A 305 17.57 -6.73 -0.63
CA GLN A 305 16.88 -6.18 -1.79
C GLN A 305 16.79 -4.64 -1.76
N PRO A 306 17.07 -3.97 -2.90
CA PRO A 306 17.80 -4.50 -4.06
C PRO A 306 19.24 -4.87 -3.67
N MET A 307 19.95 -5.66 -4.48
CA MET A 307 21.39 -5.79 -4.30
C MET A 307 22.07 -4.53 -4.88
N LEU A 308 22.85 -3.82 -4.07
CA LEU A 308 23.52 -2.57 -4.43
C LEU A 308 25.04 -2.68 -4.31
#